data_AF-A0A2V6PXF5-F1
#
_entry.id   AF-A0A2V6PXF5-F1
#
_cell.length_a   1.000
_cell.length_b   1.000
_cell.length_c   1.000
_cell.angle_alpha   90.00
_cell.angle_beta   90.00
_cell.angle_gamma   90.00
#
_symmetry.space_group_name_H-M   'P 1'
#
loop_
_entity.id
_entity.type
_entity.pdbx_description
1 polymer ?
#
loop_
_entity_poly.entity_id
_entity_poly.type
_entity_poly.pdbx_seq_one_letter_code
_entity_poly.pdbx_strand_id
1 'polypeptide(L)'
;MGRVSWRQADTVSLFRRVAWVNDAVAKLDRAVKLDPGLPRYLRGIVLAGLPERFGKSRAAVEDLTWMLDNKERFPVGLRRGAYYGLARAYMTLGHEAEAREALKRSGASRLDTMEPVFIVDYSLSKRDGFRFRPPRLVELAPGVHVAQGFDFADIGFVSTDEGIVAIDAGTTEETARAALGALRRVTSRPITHVILTHAHWDHVGGLPALLESNPQVIAQAAFADELRIVNGAGVPFKYFFGAAGSGRRYDVRPSHLVRAPETLTVGGTRFVLYPARGGETADALLIQVPDRGVLFVGDAFMPYLGAPFVAEGSAEGLFETMALIRTLEPRVLVHGHPPLTDVFTVAALPAIEAALRELHQRVRTAVGEGRTLVEILHDNILPTSLREHPTAIVPYLVMRDNFVKRVHHQGTGYWKPDGEGMEVLGPAEWAAALDMLGGHREDAFVRSVRGLAERGDDVLALKLAQLGLVRYPGSEPLAALRRRALDSMRLRHQQLSPFKFIIYSEWAGAELSPVE
;
A
#
# COMPACT_ATOMS: atom_id res chain seq x y z
N MET A 1 11.77 -19.94 21.48
CA MET A 1 12.89 -18.96 21.53
C MET A 1 12.29 -17.60 21.84
N GLY A 2 12.58 -17.05 23.02
CA GLY A 2 11.91 -15.87 23.56
C GLY A 2 12.18 -14.61 22.74
N ARG A 3 11.13 -13.81 22.55
CA ARG A 3 11.22 -12.44 22.02
C ARG A 3 12.08 -11.63 22.98
N VAL A 4 13.36 -11.44 22.66
CA VAL A 4 14.19 -10.42 23.31
C VAL A 4 13.66 -9.08 22.84
N SER A 5 12.73 -8.54 23.61
CA SER A 5 12.38 -7.13 23.56
C SER A 5 13.65 -6.34 23.89
N TRP A 6 13.93 -5.30 23.10
CA TRP A 6 14.99 -4.32 23.32
C TRP A 6 15.06 -3.80 24.78
N ARG A 7 13.98 -3.95 25.55
CA ARG A 7 13.84 -3.61 26.98
C ARG A 7 14.67 -4.43 27.95
N GLN A 8 15.19 -5.60 27.56
CA GLN A 8 16.09 -6.38 28.43
C GLN A 8 17.57 -6.17 28.12
N ALA A 9 17.90 -5.35 27.10
CA ALA A 9 19.28 -5.10 26.74
C ALA A 9 20.08 -4.78 28.00
N ASP A 10 19.67 -3.77 28.77
CA ASP A 10 20.41 -3.26 29.94
C ASP A 10 20.59 -4.22 31.12
N THR A 11 19.79 -5.30 31.17
CA THR A 11 19.89 -6.36 32.19
C THR A 11 20.81 -7.52 31.78
N VAL A 12 21.29 -7.55 30.53
CA VAL A 12 22.17 -8.60 30.01
C VAL A 12 23.61 -8.11 30.02
N SER A 13 24.54 -8.90 30.54
CA SER A 13 25.97 -8.54 30.56
C SER A 13 26.49 -8.24 29.16
N LEU A 14 27.44 -7.30 29.05
CA LEU A 14 28.00 -6.87 27.77
C LEU A 14 28.57 -8.04 26.96
N PHE A 15 29.27 -8.97 27.62
CA PHE A 15 29.81 -10.19 26.99
C PHE A 15 28.71 -11.08 26.39
N ARG A 16 27.60 -11.26 27.10
CA ARG A 16 26.47 -12.07 26.63
C ARG A 16 25.75 -11.38 25.45
N ARG A 17 25.64 -10.05 25.47
CA ARG A 17 25.14 -9.28 24.30
C ARG A 17 26.06 -9.43 23.08
N VAL A 18 27.38 -9.33 23.26
CA VAL A 18 28.36 -9.51 22.18
C VAL A 18 28.27 -10.93 21.59
N ALA A 19 28.16 -11.96 22.44
CA ALA A 19 27.99 -13.33 21.98
C ALA A 19 26.69 -13.52 21.16
N TRP A 20 25.57 -12.92 21.59
CA TRP A 20 24.32 -12.96 20.83
C TRP A 20 24.41 -12.24 19.49
N VAL A 21 25.08 -11.08 19.44
CA VAL A 21 25.32 -10.37 18.18
C VAL A 21 26.16 -11.24 17.24
N ASN A 22 27.23 -11.86 17.74
CA ASN A 22 28.08 -12.73 16.92
C ASN A 22 27.32 -13.96 16.41
N ASP A 23 26.48 -14.60 17.22
CA ASP A 23 25.62 -15.71 16.78
C ASP A 23 24.59 -15.27 15.72
N ALA A 24 23.96 -14.10 15.89
CA ALA A 24 23.04 -13.54 14.91
C ALA A 24 23.74 -13.24 13.57
N VAL A 25 24.94 -12.66 13.62
CA VAL A 25 25.77 -12.42 12.42
C VAL A 25 26.13 -13.75 11.75
N ALA A 26 26.55 -14.76 12.52
CA ALA A 26 26.88 -16.08 11.97
C ALA A 26 25.68 -16.77 11.30
N LYS A 27 24.45 -16.57 11.81
CA LYS A 27 23.22 -17.04 11.18
C LYS A 27 22.98 -16.34 9.85
N LEU A 28 23.15 -15.02 9.79
CA LEU A 28 23.03 -14.24 8.55
C LEU A 28 24.09 -14.66 7.53
N ASP A 29 25.34 -14.88 7.96
CA ASP A 29 26.41 -15.37 7.09
C ASP A 29 26.08 -16.74 6.48
N ARG A 30 25.47 -17.65 7.24
CA ARG A 30 24.98 -18.92 6.70
C ARG A 30 23.83 -18.74 5.73
N ALA A 31 22.88 -17.84 6.04
CA ALA A 31 21.73 -17.58 5.17
C ALA A 31 22.16 -17.01 3.81
N VAL A 32 23.12 -16.07 3.79
CA VAL A 32 23.67 -15.51 2.55
C VAL A 32 24.37 -16.56 1.68
N LYS A 33 25.01 -17.56 2.28
CA LYS A 33 25.62 -18.68 1.55
C LYS A 33 24.59 -19.60 0.90
N LEU A 34 23.37 -19.68 1.46
CA LEU A 34 22.28 -20.51 0.93
C LEU A 34 21.50 -19.77 -0.16
N ASP A 35 21.25 -18.48 0.02
CA ASP A 35 20.56 -17.62 -0.94
C ASP A 35 21.14 -16.20 -0.88
N PRO A 36 21.83 -15.73 -1.94
CA PRO A 36 22.41 -14.40 -1.97
C PRO A 36 21.39 -13.28 -2.19
N GLY A 37 20.08 -13.58 -2.32
CA GLY A 37 19.01 -12.60 -2.49
C GLY A 37 18.68 -11.85 -1.19
N LEU A 38 17.44 -11.98 -0.71
CA LEU A 38 16.93 -11.25 0.46
C LEU A 38 17.80 -11.41 1.73
N PRO A 39 18.38 -12.58 2.04
CA PRO A 39 19.28 -12.71 3.19
C PRO A 39 20.47 -11.75 3.15
N ARG A 40 20.98 -11.43 1.96
CA ARG A 40 22.13 -10.53 1.79
C ARG A 40 21.77 -9.09 2.10
N TYR A 41 20.60 -8.65 1.66
CA TYR A 41 20.04 -7.35 2.08
C TYR A 41 19.89 -7.28 3.60
N LEU A 42 19.24 -8.29 4.21
CA LEU A 42 19.03 -8.32 5.66
C LEU A 42 20.36 -8.30 6.43
N ARG A 43 21.37 -9.04 5.95
CA ARG A 43 22.72 -8.99 6.52
C ARG A 43 23.30 -7.60 6.40
N GLY A 44 23.30 -6.99 5.21
CA GLY A 44 23.82 -5.64 4.99
C GLY A 44 23.22 -4.60 5.93
N ILE A 45 21.88 -4.60 6.09
CA ILE A 45 21.17 -3.69 7.02
C ILE A 45 21.61 -3.91 8.47
N VAL A 46 21.67 -5.16 8.92
CA VAL A 46 22.07 -5.49 10.30
C VAL A 46 23.52 -5.07 10.53
N LEU A 47 24.42 -5.39 9.61
CA LEU A 47 25.85 -5.09 9.73
C LEU A 47 26.13 -3.57 9.74
N ALA A 48 25.44 -2.79 8.90
CA ALA A 48 25.49 -1.32 8.93
C ALA A 48 24.97 -0.75 10.26
N GLY A 49 24.15 -1.54 10.96
CA GLY A 49 23.58 -1.23 12.27
C GLY A 49 24.55 -1.35 13.44
N LEU A 50 25.64 -2.11 13.29
CA LEU A 50 26.51 -2.51 14.38
C LEU A 50 27.53 -1.42 14.76
N PRO A 51 27.90 -1.33 16.05
CA PRO A 51 29.01 -0.47 16.48
C PRO A 51 30.34 -0.84 15.81
N GLU A 52 31.21 0.16 15.62
CA GLU A 52 32.51 0.03 14.94
C GLU A 52 33.36 -1.14 15.44
N ARG A 53 33.35 -1.41 16.75
CA ARG A 53 34.10 -2.51 17.39
C ARG A 53 33.85 -3.91 16.80
N PHE A 54 32.75 -4.12 16.06
CA PHE A 54 32.47 -5.39 15.38
C PHE A 54 33.17 -5.52 14.01
N GLY A 55 33.68 -4.42 13.44
CA GLY A 55 34.45 -4.43 12.19
C GLY A 55 33.65 -4.89 10.97
N LYS A 56 32.33 -4.63 10.92
CA LYS A 56 31.42 -5.17 9.90
C LYS A 56 31.02 -4.19 8.79
N SER A 57 31.40 -2.92 8.88
CA SER A 57 30.96 -1.88 7.94
C SER A 57 31.38 -2.14 6.49
N ARG A 58 32.56 -2.73 6.25
CA ARG A 58 32.99 -3.09 4.88
C ARG A 58 32.07 -4.15 4.25
N ALA A 59 31.76 -5.21 5.00
CA ALA A 59 30.84 -6.24 4.55
C ALA A 59 29.42 -5.69 4.34
N ALA A 60 28.99 -4.72 5.16
CA ALA A 60 27.72 -4.03 4.96
C ALA A 60 27.68 -3.27 3.63
N VAL A 61 28.76 -2.55 3.29
CA VAL A 61 28.89 -1.86 1.99
C VAL A 61 28.83 -2.85 0.84
N GLU A 62 29.60 -3.94 0.90
CA GLU A 62 29.62 -4.98 -0.13
C GLU A 62 28.23 -5.59 -0.38
N ASP A 63 27.46 -5.85 0.68
CA ASP A 63 26.12 -6.43 0.57
C ASP A 63 25.08 -5.47 0.02
N LEU A 64 25.08 -4.23 0.51
CA LEU A 64 24.07 -3.24 0.14
C LEU A 64 24.33 -2.68 -1.27
N THR A 65 25.58 -2.50 -1.66
CA THR A 65 25.92 -2.14 -3.05
C THR A 65 25.53 -3.26 -4.01
N TRP A 66 25.85 -4.52 -3.67
CA TRP A 66 25.45 -5.66 -4.51
C TRP A 66 23.92 -5.75 -4.67
N MET A 67 23.16 -5.52 -3.59
CA MET A 67 21.70 -5.49 -3.66
C MET A 67 21.20 -4.40 -4.61
N LEU A 68 21.77 -3.19 -4.55
CA LEU A 68 21.38 -2.09 -5.42
C LEU A 68 21.74 -2.34 -6.90
N ASP A 69 22.85 -3.03 -7.16
CA ASP A 69 23.26 -3.45 -8.50
C ASP A 69 22.40 -4.58 -9.07
N ASN A 70 21.69 -5.32 -8.21
CA ASN A 70 20.80 -6.43 -8.56
C ASN A 70 19.35 -6.17 -8.13
N LYS A 71 18.94 -4.90 -8.07
CA LYS A 71 17.67 -4.44 -7.48
C LYS A 71 16.42 -5.07 -8.10
N GLU A 72 16.50 -5.53 -9.34
CA GLU A 72 15.45 -6.26 -10.06
C GLU A 72 15.18 -7.66 -9.50
N ARG A 73 16.12 -8.23 -8.73
CA ARG A 73 15.97 -9.54 -8.06
C ARG A 73 15.30 -9.45 -6.70
N PHE A 74 15.03 -8.24 -6.22
CA PHE A 74 14.50 -7.99 -4.88
C PHE A 74 13.04 -7.51 -4.94
N PRO A 75 12.28 -7.73 -3.85
CA PRO A 75 11.00 -7.05 -3.68
C PRO A 75 11.15 -5.54 -3.82
N VAL A 76 10.10 -4.90 -4.35
CA VAL A 76 10.03 -3.44 -4.46
C VAL A 76 10.07 -2.82 -3.06
N GLY A 77 10.70 -1.65 -2.92
CA GLY A 77 10.63 -0.90 -1.67
C GLY A 77 11.72 -1.24 -0.66
N LEU A 78 12.94 -1.54 -1.11
CA LEU A 78 14.07 -1.83 -0.20
C LEU A 78 15.24 -0.85 -0.35
N ARG A 79 15.18 0.08 -1.32
CA ARG A 79 16.31 0.94 -1.69
C ARG A 79 16.60 1.97 -0.61
N ARG A 80 15.56 2.56 -0.01
CA ARG A 80 15.72 3.49 1.12
C ARG A 80 16.55 2.87 2.23
N GLY A 81 16.19 1.67 2.65
CA GLY A 81 16.93 0.94 3.68
C GLY A 81 18.38 0.68 3.27
N ALA A 82 18.62 0.28 2.01
CA ALA A 82 19.97 0.03 1.50
C ALA A 82 20.83 1.30 1.50
N TYR A 83 20.32 2.42 0.98
CA TYR A 83 21.03 3.69 0.99
C TYR A 83 21.28 4.21 2.41
N TYR A 84 20.30 4.08 3.31
CA TYR A 84 20.47 4.47 4.70
C TYR A 84 21.54 3.61 5.41
N GLY A 85 21.54 2.30 5.15
CA GLY A 85 22.58 1.39 5.64
C GLY A 85 23.97 1.72 5.08
N LEU A 86 24.07 2.03 3.79
CA LEU A 86 25.31 2.49 3.16
C LEU A 86 25.82 3.78 3.81
N ALA A 87 24.95 4.75 4.04
CA ALA A 87 25.33 6.00 4.69
C ALA A 87 25.93 5.76 6.07
N ARG A 88 25.34 4.88 6.89
CA ARG A 88 25.88 4.47 8.19
C ARG A 88 27.23 3.77 8.08
N ALA A 89 27.35 2.83 7.14
CA ALA A 89 28.55 2.05 6.96
C ALA A 89 29.72 2.91 6.46
N TYR A 90 29.49 3.78 5.48
CA TYR A 90 30.48 4.75 4.98
C TYR A 90 30.91 5.74 6.05
N MET A 91 29.97 6.27 6.84
CA MET A 91 30.30 7.16 7.96
C MET A 91 31.23 6.46 8.96
N THR A 92 30.93 5.20 9.31
CA THR A 92 31.78 4.39 10.20
C THR A 92 33.17 4.12 9.63
N LEU A 93 33.31 4.08 8.30
CA LEU A 93 34.59 3.89 7.61
C LEU A 93 35.36 5.20 7.38
N GLY A 94 34.80 6.36 7.73
CA GLY A 94 35.39 7.68 7.46
C GLY A 94 35.20 8.19 6.03
N HIS A 95 34.31 7.56 5.25
CA HIS A 95 34.02 7.91 3.85
C HIS A 95 32.87 8.93 3.80
N GLU A 96 33.13 10.17 4.22
CA GLU A 96 32.05 11.14 4.44
C GLU A 96 31.31 11.56 3.17
N ALA A 97 31.98 11.64 2.03
CA ALA A 97 31.34 12.06 0.77
C ALA A 97 30.32 11.02 0.30
N GLU A 98 30.72 9.74 0.29
CA GLU A 98 29.85 8.62 -0.02
C GLU A 98 28.73 8.47 1.01
N ALA A 99 29.01 8.74 2.28
CA ALA A 99 28.00 8.73 3.33
C ALA A 99 26.92 9.80 3.10
N ARG A 100 27.32 11.03 2.76
CA ARG A 100 26.38 12.13 2.44
C ARG A 100 25.56 11.83 1.19
N GLU A 101 26.19 11.29 0.15
CA GLU A 101 25.48 10.92 -1.07
C GLU A 101 24.49 9.78 -0.83
N ALA A 102 24.90 8.70 -0.15
CA ALA A 102 24.00 7.62 0.20
C ALA A 102 22.85 8.12 1.10
N LEU A 103 23.11 9.02 2.05
CA LEU A 103 22.07 9.59 2.89
C LEU A 103 21.05 10.38 2.07
N LYS A 104 21.53 11.24 1.16
CA LYS A 104 20.67 11.99 0.23
C LYS A 104 19.80 11.05 -0.60
N ARG A 105 20.39 10.01 -1.21
CA ARG A 105 19.66 9.02 -2.02
C ARG A 105 18.64 8.22 -1.23
N SER A 106 18.86 8.02 0.07
CA SER A 106 17.88 7.40 0.96
C SER A 106 16.67 8.30 1.23
N GLY A 107 16.74 9.60 0.92
CA GLY A 107 15.71 10.58 1.28
C GLY A 107 15.60 10.84 2.79
N ALA A 108 16.54 10.35 3.61
CA ALA A 108 16.63 10.67 5.03
C ALA A 108 17.36 12.01 5.24
N SER A 109 16.92 12.79 6.24
CA SER A 109 17.51 14.10 6.54
C SER A 109 18.83 14.02 7.32
N ARG A 110 18.99 12.97 8.13
CA ARG A 110 20.14 12.75 9.01
C ARG A 110 20.28 11.27 9.39
N LEU A 111 21.48 10.89 9.85
CA LEU A 111 21.74 9.59 10.48
C LEU A 111 21.35 9.63 11.97
N ASP A 112 20.06 9.75 12.26
CA ASP A 112 19.54 9.78 13.62
C ASP A 112 18.97 8.42 14.01
N THR A 113 19.19 8.03 15.26
CA THR A 113 18.67 6.78 15.83
C THR A 113 17.28 6.95 16.44
N MET A 114 16.82 8.19 16.64
CA MET A 114 15.54 8.52 17.27
C MET A 114 14.41 8.75 16.27
N GLU A 115 14.70 8.96 14.98
CA GLU A 115 13.68 9.07 13.94
C GLU A 115 13.27 7.68 13.39
N PRO A 116 12.01 7.51 12.97
CA PRO A 116 11.55 6.29 12.31
C PRO A 116 12.35 6.01 11.03
N VAL A 117 13.03 4.87 10.97
CA VAL A 117 13.71 4.43 9.75
C VAL A 117 12.71 3.67 8.88
N PHE A 118 12.24 4.33 7.83
CA PHE A 118 11.46 3.68 6.78
C PHE A 118 12.39 2.92 5.84
N ILE A 119 11.96 1.75 5.37
CA ILE A 119 12.73 0.94 4.41
C ILE A 119 12.15 0.98 3.00
N VAL A 120 10.90 1.44 2.87
CA VAL A 120 10.15 1.50 1.61
C VAL A 120 10.57 2.64 0.70
N ASP A 121 10.37 2.40 -0.60
CA ASP A 121 10.64 3.36 -1.69
C ASP A 121 9.55 4.43 -1.80
N TYR A 122 8.58 4.42 -0.88
CA TYR A 122 7.47 5.37 -0.89
C TYR A 122 7.99 6.79 -0.76
N SER A 123 7.34 7.72 -1.43
CA SER A 123 7.47 9.15 -1.16
C SER A 123 6.11 9.74 -0.85
N LEU A 124 6.10 10.79 -0.04
CA LEU A 124 4.90 11.45 0.42
C LEU A 124 5.19 12.92 0.68
N SER A 125 4.52 13.82 -0.02
CA SER A 125 4.59 15.26 0.29
C SER A 125 3.26 15.94 0.02
N LYS A 126 3.05 17.12 0.62
CA LYS A 126 1.87 17.95 0.33
C LYS A 126 1.85 18.42 -1.11
N ARG A 127 3.01 18.46 -1.78
CA ARG A 127 3.14 18.87 -3.18
C ARG A 127 2.81 17.72 -4.12
N ASP A 128 3.49 16.59 -3.96
CA ASP A 128 3.51 15.50 -4.94
C ASP A 128 2.51 14.39 -4.63
N GLY A 129 1.85 14.44 -3.46
CA GLY A 129 1.03 13.35 -2.97
C GLY A 129 1.86 12.13 -2.57
N PHE A 130 1.21 10.97 -2.54
CA PHE A 130 1.85 9.68 -2.29
C PHE A 130 2.30 9.04 -3.59
N ARG A 131 3.50 8.47 -3.59
CA ARG A 131 4.00 7.63 -4.67
C ARG A 131 4.60 6.37 -4.09
N PHE A 132 4.28 5.23 -4.67
CA PHE A 132 4.81 3.95 -4.22
C PHE A 132 6.30 3.75 -4.53
N ARG A 133 6.83 4.44 -5.53
CA ARG A 133 8.20 4.27 -6.01
C ARG A 133 8.65 5.44 -6.88
N PRO A 134 9.96 5.55 -7.16
CA PRO A 134 10.46 6.51 -8.15
C PRO A 134 9.85 6.29 -9.54
N PRO A 135 9.53 7.38 -10.28
CA PRO A 135 8.90 7.29 -11.59
C PRO A 135 9.72 6.49 -12.60
N ARG A 136 9.06 5.61 -13.36
CA ARG A 136 9.67 4.87 -14.48
C ARG A 136 8.63 4.44 -15.52
N LEU A 137 9.05 4.34 -16.78
CA LEU A 137 8.25 3.70 -17.83
C LEU A 137 8.81 2.30 -18.05
N VAL A 138 7.97 1.27 -17.91
CA VAL A 138 8.36 -0.13 -18.15
C VAL A 138 7.58 -0.69 -19.31
N GLU A 139 8.21 -1.52 -20.14
CA GLU A 139 7.53 -2.28 -21.18
C GLU A 139 7.30 -3.71 -20.67
N LEU A 140 6.03 -4.10 -20.46
CA LEU A 140 5.66 -5.40 -19.87
C LEU A 140 5.39 -6.47 -20.92
N ALA A 141 5.07 -6.05 -22.15
CA ALA A 141 4.93 -6.86 -23.34
C ALA A 141 5.19 -5.97 -24.56
N PRO A 142 5.45 -6.51 -25.76
CA PRO A 142 5.75 -5.70 -26.94
C PRO A 142 4.71 -4.59 -27.18
N GLY A 143 5.16 -3.34 -27.14
CA GLY A 143 4.33 -2.14 -27.30
C GLY A 143 3.35 -1.87 -26.16
N VAL A 144 3.46 -2.54 -25.01
CA VAL A 144 2.66 -2.30 -23.80
C VAL A 144 3.54 -1.67 -22.74
N HIS A 145 3.43 -0.34 -22.61
CA HIS A 145 4.16 0.45 -21.64
C HIS A 145 3.30 0.76 -20.44
N VAL A 146 3.88 0.76 -19.24
CA VAL A 146 3.20 1.16 -18.00
C VAL A 146 4.07 2.21 -17.30
N ALA A 147 3.48 3.39 -17.08
CA ALA A 147 4.10 4.48 -16.34
C ALA A 147 3.86 4.26 -14.85
N GLN A 148 4.91 3.82 -14.14
CA GLN A 148 4.86 3.46 -12.73
C GLN A 148 5.42 4.55 -11.84
N GLY A 149 4.79 4.79 -10.69
CA GLY A 149 5.29 5.70 -9.66
C GLY A 149 5.28 7.18 -10.05
N PHE A 150 4.56 7.54 -11.13
CA PHE A 150 4.23 8.93 -11.46
C PHE A 150 3.08 9.45 -10.60
N ASP A 151 2.25 8.55 -10.09
CA ASP A 151 1.02 8.83 -9.34
C ASP A 151 0.79 7.71 -8.29
N PHE A 152 -0.36 7.78 -7.63
CA PHE A 152 -0.93 6.74 -6.77
C PHE A 152 -1.32 5.49 -7.57
N ALA A 153 -1.93 5.65 -8.75
CA ALA A 153 -2.18 4.59 -9.72
C ALA A 153 -1.18 4.61 -10.89
N ASP A 154 -0.95 3.46 -11.52
CA ASP A 154 -0.13 3.34 -12.72
C ASP A 154 -0.99 3.59 -13.99
N ILE A 155 -0.39 4.19 -15.03
CA ILE A 155 -1.08 4.47 -16.31
C ILE A 155 -0.51 3.56 -17.40
N GLY A 156 -1.38 2.84 -18.11
CA GLY A 156 -1.02 1.96 -19.21
C GLY A 156 -1.06 2.65 -20.57
N PHE A 157 -0.18 2.25 -21.49
CA PHE A 157 -0.14 2.73 -22.87
C PHE A 157 0.14 1.58 -23.83
N VAL A 158 -0.79 1.34 -24.75
CA VAL A 158 -0.70 0.27 -25.74
C VAL A 158 -0.52 0.88 -27.13
N SER A 159 0.66 0.67 -27.72
CA SER A 159 0.99 1.14 -29.07
C SER A 159 0.26 0.32 -30.12
N THR A 160 -0.39 0.99 -31.08
CA THR A 160 -1.05 0.38 -32.25
C THR A 160 -0.57 1.07 -33.53
N ASP A 161 -1.03 0.62 -34.70
CA ASP A 161 -0.68 1.27 -35.98
C ASP A 161 -1.39 2.61 -36.19
N GLU A 162 -2.53 2.83 -35.53
CA GLU A 162 -3.33 4.07 -35.62
C GLU A 162 -2.88 5.11 -34.58
N GLY A 163 -2.42 4.66 -33.41
CA GLY A 163 -2.04 5.54 -32.32
C GLY A 163 -1.79 4.78 -31.03
N ILE A 164 -1.94 5.47 -29.90
CA ILE A 164 -1.82 4.88 -28.57
C ILE A 164 -3.21 4.77 -27.94
N VAL A 165 -3.48 3.61 -27.34
CA VAL A 165 -4.60 3.40 -26.42
C VAL A 165 -4.07 3.57 -25.00
N ALA A 166 -4.50 4.61 -24.29
CA ALA A 166 -4.19 4.81 -22.88
C ALA A 166 -5.18 4.02 -22.00
N ILE A 167 -4.68 3.42 -20.93
CA ILE A 167 -5.47 2.70 -19.94
C ILE A 167 -5.33 3.45 -18.61
N ASP A 168 -6.45 3.96 -18.11
CA ASP A 168 -6.55 4.92 -17.00
C ASP A 168 -5.81 6.25 -17.22
N ALA A 169 -5.95 7.17 -16.27
CA ALA A 169 -5.47 8.54 -16.38
C ALA A 169 -4.88 9.12 -15.09
N GLY A 170 -4.69 8.34 -14.02
CA GLY A 170 -4.11 8.86 -12.77
C GLY A 170 -5.05 9.78 -11.97
N THR A 171 -4.53 10.33 -10.88
CA THR A 171 -5.21 11.17 -9.89
C THR A 171 -5.36 12.62 -10.34
N THR A 172 -4.37 13.15 -11.07
CA THR A 172 -4.32 14.57 -11.43
C THR A 172 -3.80 14.79 -12.84
N GLU A 173 -4.15 15.92 -13.44
CA GLU A 173 -3.65 16.29 -14.77
C GLU A 173 -2.12 16.41 -14.78
N GLU A 174 -1.51 16.91 -13.70
CA GLU A 174 -0.06 17.08 -13.60
C GLU A 174 0.68 15.75 -13.62
N THR A 175 0.22 14.78 -12.83
CA THR A 175 0.82 13.44 -12.74
C THR A 175 0.62 12.66 -14.05
N ALA A 176 -0.56 12.76 -14.67
CA ALA A 176 -0.84 12.17 -15.98
C ALA A 176 0.03 12.78 -17.09
N ARG A 177 0.23 14.10 -17.07
CA ARG A 177 1.11 14.80 -18.02
C ARG A 177 2.58 14.38 -17.84
N ALA A 178 3.03 14.16 -16.60
CA ALA A 178 4.37 13.65 -16.33
C ALA A 178 4.57 12.22 -16.87
N ALA A 179 3.57 11.34 -16.70
CA ALA A 179 3.56 9.99 -17.27
C ALA A 179 3.57 10.02 -18.81
N LEU A 180 2.71 10.86 -19.42
CA LEU A 180 2.68 11.07 -20.86
C LEU A 180 4.02 11.59 -21.38
N GLY A 181 4.67 12.53 -20.67
CA GLY A 181 6.00 13.02 -21.00
C GLY A 181 7.07 11.93 -21.02
N ALA A 182 6.94 10.90 -20.16
CA ALA A 182 7.81 9.73 -20.21
C ALA A 182 7.55 8.87 -21.45
N LEU A 183 6.28 8.65 -21.81
CA LEU A 183 5.91 7.96 -23.05
C LEU A 183 6.41 8.70 -24.29
N ARG A 184 6.37 10.05 -24.30
CA ARG A 184 6.84 10.88 -25.43
C ARG A 184 8.33 10.73 -25.74
N ARG A 185 9.13 10.22 -24.81
CA ARG A 185 10.53 9.85 -25.08
C ARG A 185 10.67 8.56 -25.91
N VAL A 186 9.62 7.76 -25.98
CA VAL A 186 9.57 6.49 -26.73
C VAL A 186 8.77 6.65 -28.03
N THR A 187 7.71 7.45 -28.03
CA THR A 187 6.84 7.63 -29.21
C THR A 187 6.08 8.95 -29.23
N SER A 188 5.93 9.53 -30.44
CA SER A 188 5.16 10.75 -30.69
C SER A 188 3.73 10.49 -31.20
N ARG A 189 3.30 9.22 -31.33
CA ARG A 189 1.96 8.86 -31.86
C ARG A 189 0.82 9.43 -30.99
N PRO A 190 -0.27 9.94 -31.57
CA PRO A 190 -1.36 10.54 -30.79
C PRO A 190 -2.03 9.51 -29.87
N ILE A 191 -2.59 9.98 -28.75
CA ILE A 191 -3.52 9.16 -27.95
C ILE A 191 -4.85 9.18 -28.70
N THR A 192 -5.28 8.04 -29.26
CA THR A 192 -6.53 7.95 -30.02
C THR A 192 -7.68 7.43 -29.18
N HIS A 193 -7.36 6.68 -28.13
CA HIS A 193 -8.35 6.11 -27.22
C HIS A 193 -7.86 6.21 -25.77
N VAL A 194 -8.80 6.40 -24.85
CA VAL A 194 -8.59 6.26 -23.41
C VAL A 194 -9.64 5.28 -22.90
N ILE A 195 -9.20 4.17 -22.31
CA ILE A 195 -10.09 3.18 -21.69
C ILE A 195 -9.92 3.30 -20.18
N LEU A 196 -10.98 3.65 -19.49
CA LEU A 196 -11.01 3.77 -18.02
C LEU A 196 -11.44 2.43 -17.44
N THR A 197 -10.65 1.90 -16.51
CA THR A 197 -10.94 0.63 -15.84
C THR A 197 -12.12 0.77 -14.87
N HIS A 198 -12.26 1.91 -14.20
CA HIS A 198 -13.39 2.24 -13.31
C HIS A 198 -13.38 3.74 -12.94
N ALA A 199 -14.42 4.22 -12.25
CA ALA A 199 -14.66 5.64 -11.99
C ALA A 199 -13.92 6.26 -10.79
N HIS A 200 -12.96 5.56 -10.19
CA HIS A 200 -12.22 6.11 -9.05
C HIS A 200 -11.30 7.26 -9.43
N TRP A 201 -11.08 8.13 -8.46
CA TRP A 201 -10.44 9.44 -8.64
C TRP A 201 -9.00 9.35 -9.14
N ASP A 202 -8.29 8.29 -8.78
CA ASP A 202 -6.94 7.91 -9.18
C ASP A 202 -6.86 7.24 -10.56
N HIS A 203 -7.99 6.93 -11.18
CA HIS A 203 -8.04 6.37 -12.53
C HIS A 203 -8.58 7.37 -13.55
N VAL A 204 -9.31 8.39 -13.11
CA VAL A 204 -10.00 9.34 -14.00
C VAL A 204 -9.54 10.79 -13.85
N GLY A 205 -8.88 11.12 -12.73
CA GLY A 205 -8.62 12.50 -12.33
C GLY A 205 -7.63 13.26 -13.21
N GLY A 206 -6.72 12.56 -13.88
CA GLY A 206 -5.79 13.13 -14.85
C GLY A 206 -6.24 13.09 -16.30
N LEU A 207 -7.48 12.68 -16.59
CA LEU A 207 -8.01 12.56 -17.95
C LEU A 207 -7.76 13.80 -18.83
N PRO A 208 -7.89 15.07 -18.36
CA PRO A 208 -7.63 16.25 -19.19
C PRO A 208 -6.26 16.26 -19.89
N ALA A 209 -5.23 15.64 -19.29
CA ALA A 209 -3.89 15.56 -19.88
C ALA A 209 -3.84 14.67 -21.14
N LEU A 210 -4.83 13.79 -21.31
CA LEU A 210 -4.87 12.78 -22.38
C LEU A 210 -5.84 13.18 -23.51
N LEU A 211 -6.56 14.31 -23.39
CA LEU A 211 -7.59 14.72 -24.34
C LEU A 211 -7.10 15.53 -25.56
N GLU A 212 -5.79 15.78 -25.67
CA GLU A 212 -5.21 16.68 -26.69
C GLU A 212 -5.61 16.30 -28.13
N SER A 213 -5.70 15.00 -28.44
CA SER A 213 -6.06 14.49 -29.77
C SER A 213 -7.55 14.14 -29.91
N ASN A 214 -8.40 14.61 -28.99
CA ASN A 214 -9.83 14.26 -28.90
C ASN A 214 -10.07 12.73 -28.98
N PRO A 215 -9.44 11.93 -28.09
CA PRO A 215 -9.56 10.49 -28.13
C PRO A 215 -10.99 10.02 -27.84
N GLN A 216 -11.33 8.82 -28.29
CA GLN A 216 -12.52 8.14 -27.80
C GLN A 216 -12.29 7.72 -26.33
N VAL A 217 -13.19 8.14 -25.44
CA VAL A 217 -13.16 7.76 -24.02
C VAL A 217 -14.15 6.62 -23.80
N ILE A 218 -13.65 5.48 -23.35
CA ILE A 218 -14.42 4.25 -23.18
C ILE A 218 -14.45 3.89 -21.70
N ALA A 219 -15.63 3.55 -21.20
CA ALA A 219 -15.81 3.03 -19.85
C ALA A 219 -16.96 2.02 -19.80
N GLN A 220 -17.16 1.37 -18.65
CA GLN A 220 -18.27 0.45 -18.43
C GLN A 220 -19.60 1.21 -18.23
N ALA A 221 -20.74 0.58 -18.51
CA ALA A 221 -22.05 1.24 -18.55
C ALA A 221 -22.58 1.84 -17.22
N ALA A 222 -22.16 1.30 -16.07
CA ALA A 222 -22.42 1.75 -14.71
C ALA A 222 -21.42 2.83 -14.21
N PHE A 223 -20.47 3.27 -15.06
CA PHE A 223 -19.47 4.27 -14.70
C PHE A 223 -20.08 5.56 -14.13
N ALA A 224 -21.21 6.02 -14.68
CA ALA A 224 -21.87 7.21 -14.17
C ALA A 224 -22.41 7.05 -12.74
N ASP A 225 -22.85 5.85 -12.36
CA ASP A 225 -23.33 5.56 -11.02
C ASP A 225 -22.18 5.54 -10.01
N GLU A 226 -21.06 4.93 -10.39
CA GLU A 226 -19.86 4.88 -9.55
C GLU A 226 -19.22 6.28 -9.41
N LEU A 227 -19.12 7.04 -10.50
CA LEU A 227 -18.63 8.42 -10.47
C LEU A 227 -19.47 9.31 -9.53
N ARG A 228 -20.79 9.09 -9.46
CA ARG A 228 -21.68 9.79 -8.52
C ARG A 228 -21.38 9.40 -7.06
N ILE A 229 -21.07 8.13 -6.78
CA ILE A 229 -20.67 7.66 -5.45
C ILE A 229 -19.34 8.32 -5.05
N VAL A 230 -18.33 8.26 -5.91
CA VAL A 230 -17.00 8.85 -5.68
C VAL A 230 -17.10 10.36 -5.41
N ASN A 231 -17.85 11.09 -6.24
CA ASN A 231 -18.09 12.53 -6.06
C ASN A 231 -18.91 12.88 -4.79
N GLY A 232 -19.65 11.92 -4.23
CA GLY A 232 -20.47 12.08 -3.04
C GLY A 232 -19.74 11.73 -1.73
N ALA A 233 -18.81 10.77 -1.77
CA ALA A 233 -18.11 10.28 -0.58
C ALA A 233 -17.04 11.27 -0.08
N GLY A 234 -16.19 11.76 -0.99
CA GLY A 234 -15.09 12.68 -0.68
C GLY A 234 -13.97 12.05 0.18
N VAL A 235 -12.74 12.01 -0.32
CA VAL A 235 -11.59 11.53 0.47
C VAL A 235 -10.89 12.73 1.15
N PRO A 236 -10.90 12.84 2.49
CA PRO A 236 -10.49 14.06 3.20
C PRO A 236 -8.98 14.12 3.53
N PHE A 237 -8.13 13.40 2.79
CA PHE A 237 -6.69 13.34 3.06
C PHE A 237 -5.90 13.93 1.90
N LYS A 238 -5.13 14.99 2.18
CA LYS A 238 -4.42 15.76 1.16
C LYS A 238 -3.31 14.95 0.51
N TYR A 239 -2.68 14.06 1.27
CA TYR A 239 -1.59 13.23 0.78
C TYR A 239 -1.95 12.24 -0.34
N PHE A 240 -3.22 11.92 -0.60
CA PHE A 240 -3.59 11.19 -1.82
C PHE A 240 -3.50 12.06 -3.09
N PHE A 241 -3.74 13.37 -2.96
CA PHE A 241 -3.91 14.29 -4.09
C PHE A 241 -2.75 15.27 -4.28
N GLY A 242 -1.87 15.42 -3.30
CA GLY A 242 -0.80 16.42 -3.32
C GLY A 242 -1.34 17.85 -3.40
N ALA A 243 -0.68 18.70 -4.20
CA ALA A 243 -1.01 20.11 -4.34
C ALA A 243 -2.43 20.33 -4.90
N ALA A 244 -2.97 19.34 -5.60
CA ALA A 244 -4.31 19.37 -6.17
C ALA A 244 -5.42 19.42 -5.11
N GLY A 245 -5.12 19.03 -3.86
CA GLY A 245 -6.03 19.09 -2.73
C GLY A 245 -7.11 18.00 -2.72
N SER A 246 -7.68 17.75 -1.53
CA SER A 246 -8.80 16.83 -1.31
C SER A 246 -10.15 17.43 -1.73
N GLY A 247 -11.18 16.59 -1.89
CA GLY A 247 -12.56 17.04 -2.10
C GLY A 247 -12.87 17.48 -3.54
N ARG A 248 -12.11 16.98 -4.51
CA ARG A 248 -12.34 17.24 -5.94
C ARG A 248 -13.64 16.58 -6.42
N ARG A 249 -14.23 17.17 -7.45
CA ARG A 249 -15.31 16.58 -8.22
C ARG A 249 -14.86 16.35 -9.65
N TYR A 250 -15.28 15.25 -10.22
CA TYR A 250 -14.90 14.78 -11.54
C TYR A 250 -16.12 14.82 -12.45
N ASP A 251 -16.01 15.47 -13.61
CA ASP A 251 -16.99 15.45 -14.70
C ASP A 251 -16.38 14.72 -15.88
N VAL A 252 -16.52 13.39 -15.87
CA VAL A 252 -15.99 12.50 -16.90
C VAL A 252 -17.17 11.91 -17.66
N ARG A 253 -17.15 12.10 -18.98
CA ARG A 253 -18.22 11.67 -19.88
C ARG A 253 -17.63 10.74 -20.94
N PRO A 254 -17.61 9.42 -20.69
CA PRO A 254 -17.22 8.45 -21.69
C PRO A 254 -18.07 8.62 -22.96
N SER A 255 -17.43 8.65 -24.12
CA SER A 255 -18.11 8.70 -25.42
C SER A 255 -18.64 7.32 -25.85
N HIS A 256 -18.17 6.25 -25.21
CA HIS A 256 -18.64 4.88 -25.44
C HIS A 256 -18.76 4.11 -24.12
N LEU A 257 -19.85 3.34 -23.98
CA LEU A 257 -20.19 2.61 -22.76
C LEU A 257 -20.33 1.10 -23.03
N VAL A 258 -19.49 0.31 -22.39
CA VAL A 258 -19.45 -1.15 -22.51
C VAL A 258 -20.49 -1.79 -21.58
N ARG A 259 -21.45 -2.52 -22.15
CA ARG A 259 -22.55 -3.19 -21.41
C ARG A 259 -22.39 -4.69 -21.29
N ALA A 260 -21.71 -5.30 -22.25
CA ALA A 260 -21.42 -6.73 -22.34
C ALA A 260 -20.02 -6.90 -22.95
N PRO A 261 -19.39 -8.09 -22.86
CA PRO A 261 -18.11 -8.32 -23.49
C PRO A 261 -18.11 -7.89 -24.97
N GLU A 262 -17.17 -7.03 -25.35
CA GLU A 262 -17.06 -6.52 -26.71
C GLU A 262 -15.61 -6.47 -27.18
N THR A 263 -15.42 -6.44 -28.49
CA THR A 263 -14.10 -6.34 -29.11
C THR A 263 -13.95 -5.00 -29.80
N LEU A 264 -12.90 -4.27 -29.42
CA LEU A 264 -12.45 -3.05 -30.07
C LEU A 264 -11.16 -3.35 -30.85
N THR A 265 -11.08 -2.91 -32.10
CA THR A 265 -9.85 -3.01 -32.90
C THR A 265 -9.35 -1.61 -33.21
N VAL A 266 -8.13 -1.31 -32.79
CA VAL A 266 -7.47 -0.01 -33.03
C VAL A 266 -6.15 -0.28 -33.74
N GLY A 267 -5.95 0.28 -34.93
CA GLY A 267 -4.73 0.08 -35.71
C GLY A 267 -4.25 -1.37 -35.78
N GLY A 268 -5.16 -2.31 -36.10
CA GLY A 268 -4.89 -3.75 -36.18
C GLY A 268 -4.71 -4.49 -34.86
N THR A 269 -4.60 -3.80 -33.72
CA THR A 269 -4.52 -4.43 -32.39
C THR A 269 -5.92 -4.66 -31.83
N ARG A 270 -6.17 -5.90 -31.39
CA ARG A 270 -7.44 -6.28 -30.77
C ARG A 270 -7.42 -6.05 -29.26
N PHE A 271 -8.44 -5.37 -28.76
CA PHE A 271 -8.77 -5.21 -27.35
C PHE A 271 -10.10 -5.91 -27.08
N VAL A 272 -10.17 -6.76 -26.06
CA VAL A 272 -11.43 -7.36 -25.61
C VAL A 272 -11.76 -6.80 -24.24
N LEU A 273 -12.92 -6.15 -24.14
CA LEU A 273 -13.36 -5.40 -22.98
C LEU A 273 -14.41 -6.23 -22.25
N TYR A 274 -14.17 -6.57 -21.00
CA TYR A 274 -15.06 -7.39 -20.19
C TYR A 274 -15.58 -6.60 -19.00
N PRO A 275 -16.86 -6.16 -19.01
CA PRO A 275 -17.51 -5.63 -17.83
C PRO A 275 -17.45 -6.66 -16.71
N ALA A 276 -16.82 -6.28 -15.61
CA ALA A 276 -16.82 -7.02 -14.36
C ALA A 276 -17.76 -6.32 -13.37
N ARG A 277 -18.29 -7.08 -12.42
CA ARG A 277 -19.16 -6.55 -11.37
C ARG A 277 -18.51 -6.87 -10.04
N GLY A 278 -17.69 -5.95 -9.53
CA GLY A 278 -17.11 -6.05 -8.20
C GLY A 278 -15.68 -6.58 -8.14
N GLY A 279 -15.30 -7.01 -6.94
CA GLY A 279 -13.92 -6.88 -6.44
C GLY A 279 -13.82 -5.55 -5.70
N GLU A 280 -13.74 -4.48 -6.47
CA GLU A 280 -13.51 -3.12 -5.97
C GLU A 280 -14.70 -2.20 -6.25
N THR A 281 -15.11 -2.08 -7.51
CA THR A 281 -16.24 -1.23 -7.94
C THR A 281 -17.24 -1.98 -8.81
N ALA A 282 -18.46 -1.44 -8.94
CA ALA A 282 -19.51 -2.05 -9.75
C ALA A 282 -19.34 -1.79 -11.26
N ASP A 283 -18.53 -0.81 -11.63
CA ASP A 283 -18.22 -0.42 -13.01
C ASP A 283 -16.87 -0.93 -13.53
N ALA A 284 -16.23 -1.87 -12.83
CA ALA A 284 -14.95 -2.43 -13.24
C ALA A 284 -14.96 -2.96 -14.69
N LEU A 285 -13.88 -2.68 -15.43
CA LEU A 285 -13.67 -3.09 -16.81
C LEU A 285 -12.30 -3.76 -16.96
N LEU A 286 -12.30 -5.06 -17.25
CA LEU A 286 -11.07 -5.78 -17.60
C LEU A 286 -10.77 -5.59 -19.08
N ILE A 287 -9.50 -5.36 -19.42
CA ILE A 287 -9.08 -5.00 -20.78
C ILE A 287 -8.00 -5.98 -21.24
N GLN A 288 -8.39 -6.92 -22.09
CA GLN A 288 -7.47 -7.92 -22.63
C GLN A 288 -6.85 -7.43 -23.94
N VAL A 289 -5.55 -7.65 -24.10
CA VAL A 289 -4.84 -7.52 -25.38
C VAL A 289 -4.33 -8.91 -25.77
N PRO A 290 -5.17 -9.74 -26.42
CA PRO A 290 -4.92 -11.17 -26.56
C PRO A 290 -3.60 -11.49 -27.26
N ASP A 291 -3.29 -10.78 -28.34
CA ASP A 291 -2.10 -11.00 -29.17
C ASP A 291 -0.79 -10.75 -28.41
N ARG A 292 -0.88 -10.08 -27.25
CA ARG A 292 0.25 -9.77 -26.37
C ARG A 292 0.24 -10.58 -25.07
N GLY A 293 -0.83 -11.35 -24.85
CA GLY A 293 -1.06 -12.11 -23.63
C GLY A 293 -1.23 -11.23 -22.38
N VAL A 294 -1.71 -10.00 -22.54
CA VAL A 294 -1.85 -9.01 -21.45
C VAL A 294 -3.31 -8.87 -21.05
N LEU A 295 -3.57 -8.76 -19.75
CA LEU A 295 -4.85 -8.34 -19.19
C LEU A 295 -4.63 -7.21 -18.19
N PHE A 296 -5.18 -6.03 -18.49
CA PHE A 296 -5.30 -4.97 -17.49
C PHE A 296 -6.49 -5.30 -16.59
N VAL A 297 -6.24 -5.34 -15.29
CA VAL A 297 -7.24 -5.73 -14.29
C VAL A 297 -7.73 -4.58 -13.42
N GLY A 298 -7.19 -3.37 -13.66
CA GLY A 298 -7.41 -2.21 -12.79
C GLY A 298 -7.21 -2.62 -11.34
N ASP A 299 -8.29 -2.43 -10.57
CA ASP A 299 -8.32 -2.60 -9.13
C ASP A 299 -9.06 -3.85 -8.66
N ALA A 300 -9.24 -4.84 -9.55
CA ALA A 300 -9.91 -6.10 -9.25
C ALA A 300 -9.45 -6.79 -7.95
N PHE A 301 -8.19 -6.59 -7.55
CA PHE A 301 -7.56 -7.23 -6.37
C PHE A 301 -7.28 -6.27 -5.22
N MET A 302 -7.96 -5.13 -5.15
CA MET A 302 -7.72 -4.19 -4.08
C MET A 302 -7.95 -4.84 -2.71
N PRO A 303 -6.95 -4.81 -1.79
CA PRO A 303 -7.05 -5.55 -0.54
C PRO A 303 -8.15 -5.11 0.43
N TYR A 304 -8.89 -4.07 0.09
CA TYR A 304 -9.94 -3.47 0.91
C TYR A 304 -11.36 -3.82 0.45
N LEU A 305 -11.51 -4.41 -0.75
CA LEU A 305 -12.79 -4.61 -1.45
C LEU A 305 -13.56 -3.28 -1.61
N GLY A 306 -13.00 -2.37 -2.42
CA GLY A 306 -13.46 -0.98 -2.60
C GLY A 306 -12.52 0.03 -1.94
N ALA A 307 -12.77 1.31 -2.12
CA ALA A 307 -12.10 2.35 -1.35
C ALA A 307 -12.49 2.23 0.14
N PRO A 308 -11.54 2.33 1.08
CA PRO A 308 -11.83 2.19 2.53
C PRO A 308 -12.85 3.19 3.10
N PHE A 309 -13.21 4.21 2.34
CA PHE A 309 -14.12 5.30 2.74
C PHE A 309 -15.49 5.23 2.07
N VAL A 310 -15.71 4.24 1.20
CA VAL A 310 -16.89 4.12 0.35
C VAL A 310 -17.50 2.74 0.57
N ALA A 311 -18.83 2.65 0.62
CA ALA A 311 -19.53 1.40 0.83
C ALA A 311 -19.72 0.59 -0.46
N GLU A 312 -18.66 0.42 -1.25
CA GLU A 312 -18.65 -0.24 -2.57
C GLU A 312 -17.94 -1.61 -2.54
N GLY A 313 -17.90 -2.30 -3.68
CA GLY A 313 -17.24 -3.60 -3.80
C GLY A 313 -17.98 -4.75 -3.10
N SER A 314 -17.64 -5.99 -3.43
CA SER A 314 -18.25 -7.18 -2.82
C SER A 314 -17.34 -8.39 -2.94
N ALA A 315 -17.46 -9.30 -1.97
CA ALA A 315 -16.78 -10.58 -2.02
C ALA A 315 -17.27 -11.44 -3.20
N GLU A 316 -18.57 -11.45 -3.46
CA GLU A 316 -19.19 -12.14 -4.60
C GLU A 316 -18.63 -11.64 -5.92
N GLY A 317 -18.55 -10.32 -6.08
CA GLY A 317 -18.00 -9.71 -7.28
C GLY A 317 -16.52 -10.00 -7.46
N LEU A 318 -15.74 -10.04 -6.37
CA LEU A 318 -14.34 -10.48 -6.43
C LEU A 318 -14.24 -11.90 -7.00
N PHE A 319 -15.09 -12.80 -6.51
CA PHE A 319 -15.09 -14.19 -6.95
C PHE A 319 -15.47 -14.36 -8.41
N GLU A 320 -16.47 -13.61 -8.89
CA GLU A 320 -16.86 -13.58 -10.30
C GLU A 320 -15.72 -13.05 -11.17
N THR A 321 -15.07 -11.96 -10.76
CA THR A 321 -13.91 -11.37 -11.45
C THR A 321 -12.72 -12.33 -11.47
N MET A 322 -12.41 -13.01 -10.35
CA MET A 322 -11.36 -14.03 -10.29
C MET A 322 -11.63 -15.20 -11.25
N ALA A 323 -12.87 -15.68 -11.27
CA ALA A 323 -13.28 -16.76 -12.18
C ALA A 323 -13.12 -16.33 -13.64
N LEU A 324 -13.57 -15.11 -13.99
CA LEU A 324 -13.39 -14.56 -15.33
C LEU A 324 -11.90 -14.47 -15.71
N ILE A 325 -11.06 -13.86 -14.88
CA ILE A 325 -9.62 -13.74 -15.15
C ILE A 325 -8.97 -15.11 -15.40
N ARG A 326 -9.38 -16.14 -14.66
CA ARG A 326 -8.89 -17.51 -14.88
C ARG A 326 -9.30 -18.08 -16.23
N THR A 327 -10.52 -17.81 -16.70
CA THR A 327 -10.97 -18.26 -18.04
C THR A 327 -10.25 -17.58 -19.19
N LEU A 328 -9.70 -16.37 -18.95
CA LEU A 328 -8.98 -15.60 -19.98
C LEU A 328 -7.52 -16.03 -20.14
N GLU A 329 -6.99 -16.83 -19.21
CA GLU A 329 -5.62 -17.37 -19.20
C GLU A 329 -4.53 -16.34 -19.60
N PRO A 330 -4.50 -15.13 -19.00
CA PRO A 330 -3.52 -14.13 -19.37
C PRO A 330 -2.11 -14.57 -18.99
N ARG A 331 -1.13 -14.22 -19.82
CA ARG A 331 0.29 -14.42 -19.50
C ARG A 331 0.78 -13.39 -18.49
N VAL A 332 0.30 -12.15 -18.60
CA VAL A 332 0.68 -11.01 -17.76
C VAL A 332 -0.57 -10.29 -17.28
N LEU A 333 -0.63 -10.03 -15.97
CA LEU A 333 -1.60 -9.11 -15.38
C LEU A 333 -0.96 -7.73 -15.22
N VAL A 334 -1.70 -6.69 -15.58
CA VAL A 334 -1.32 -5.29 -15.33
C VAL A 334 -2.32 -4.70 -14.35
N HIS A 335 -1.84 -4.37 -13.16
CA HIS A 335 -2.65 -3.86 -12.06
C HIS A 335 -2.66 -2.33 -12.01
N GLY A 336 -3.68 -1.73 -11.37
CA GLY A 336 -3.77 -0.30 -11.10
C GLY A 336 -2.78 0.18 -10.03
N HIS A 337 -2.53 -0.64 -9.00
CA HIS A 337 -1.57 -0.35 -7.92
C HIS A 337 -0.51 -1.45 -7.71
N PRO A 338 0.38 -1.71 -8.68
CA PRO A 338 1.32 -2.83 -8.65
C PRO A 338 2.08 -3.05 -7.33
N PRO A 339 2.58 -2.02 -6.61
CA PRO A 339 3.28 -2.24 -5.34
C PRO A 339 2.39 -2.77 -4.20
N LEU A 340 1.07 -2.70 -4.34
CA LEU A 340 0.08 -3.29 -3.45
C LEU A 340 -0.47 -4.62 -4.00
N THR A 341 -0.63 -4.72 -5.33
CA THR A 341 -1.43 -5.78 -5.96
C THR A 341 -0.65 -6.76 -6.84
N ASP A 342 0.63 -6.55 -7.13
CA ASP A 342 1.44 -7.50 -7.94
C ASP A 342 1.62 -8.86 -7.26
N VAL A 343 1.35 -8.94 -5.95
CA VAL A 343 1.31 -10.21 -5.23
C VAL A 343 0.18 -11.11 -5.73
N PHE A 344 -0.85 -10.56 -6.39
CA PHE A 344 -1.96 -11.29 -7.00
C PHE A 344 -1.60 -11.77 -8.42
N THR A 345 -0.75 -12.79 -8.48
CA THR A 345 -0.32 -13.39 -9.75
C THR A 345 -1.28 -14.45 -10.27
N VAL A 346 -1.29 -14.69 -11.59
CA VAL A 346 -2.07 -15.77 -12.23
C VAL A 346 -1.87 -17.11 -11.53
N ALA A 347 -0.63 -17.42 -11.14
CA ALA A 347 -0.28 -18.66 -10.44
C ALA A 347 -0.87 -18.75 -9.01
N ALA A 348 -1.04 -17.61 -8.33
CA ALA A 348 -1.58 -17.57 -6.98
C ALA A 348 -3.13 -17.56 -6.95
N LEU A 349 -3.79 -17.08 -8.01
CA LEU A 349 -5.23 -16.85 -8.04
C LEU A 349 -6.08 -18.06 -7.61
N PRO A 350 -5.86 -19.31 -8.08
CA PRO A 350 -6.71 -20.42 -7.69
C PRO A 350 -6.71 -20.69 -6.18
N ALA A 351 -5.53 -20.57 -5.56
CA ALA A 351 -5.35 -20.79 -4.13
C ALA A 351 -5.90 -19.63 -3.29
N ILE A 352 -5.73 -18.39 -3.75
CA ILE A 352 -6.32 -17.20 -3.12
C ILE A 352 -7.84 -17.30 -3.16
N GLU A 353 -8.42 -17.66 -4.30
CA GLU A 353 -9.86 -17.78 -4.47
C GLU A 353 -10.43 -18.83 -3.51
N ALA A 354 -9.81 -20.01 -3.45
CA ALA A 354 -10.22 -21.08 -2.53
C ALA A 354 -10.15 -20.62 -1.06
N ALA A 355 -9.05 -19.97 -0.67
CA ALA A 355 -8.86 -19.45 0.69
C ALA A 355 -9.89 -18.36 1.05
N LEU A 356 -10.16 -17.42 0.14
CA LEU A 356 -11.14 -16.36 0.38
C LEU A 356 -12.58 -16.88 0.38
N ARG A 357 -12.92 -17.90 -0.42
CA ARG A 357 -14.23 -18.57 -0.37
C ARG A 357 -14.44 -19.29 0.97
N GLU A 358 -13.42 -19.96 1.48
CA GLU A 358 -13.47 -20.57 2.81
C GLU A 358 -13.66 -19.50 3.90
N LEU A 359 -12.89 -18.40 3.83
CA LEU A 359 -13.02 -17.27 4.75
C LEU A 359 -14.42 -16.64 4.67
N HIS A 360 -14.95 -16.44 3.46
CA HIS A 360 -16.29 -15.91 3.22
C HIS A 360 -17.36 -16.75 3.91
N GLN A 361 -17.31 -18.07 3.71
CA GLN A 361 -18.26 -18.98 4.34
C GLN A 361 -18.17 -18.94 5.88
N ARG A 362 -16.96 -18.94 6.44
CA ARG A 362 -16.74 -18.86 7.89
C ARG A 362 -17.27 -17.55 8.47
N VAL A 363 -17.01 -16.41 7.82
CA VAL A 363 -17.51 -15.10 8.26
C VAL A 363 -19.04 -15.06 8.19
N ARG A 364 -19.65 -15.56 7.10
CA ARG A 364 -21.12 -15.62 6.97
C ARG A 364 -21.77 -16.49 8.05
N THR A 365 -21.20 -17.66 8.34
CA THR A 365 -21.66 -18.50 9.44
C THR A 365 -21.57 -17.76 10.78
N ALA A 366 -20.42 -17.13 11.08
CA ALA A 366 -20.22 -16.38 12.31
C ALA A 366 -21.18 -15.18 12.45
N VAL A 367 -21.48 -14.49 11.36
CA VAL A 367 -22.51 -13.43 11.32
C VAL A 367 -23.89 -14.00 11.64
N GLY A 368 -24.25 -15.15 11.06
CA GLY A 368 -25.50 -15.85 11.37
C GLY A 368 -25.61 -16.32 12.83
N GLU A 369 -24.48 -16.58 13.48
CA GLU A 369 -24.37 -16.90 14.91
C GLU A 369 -24.38 -15.66 15.81
N GLY A 370 -24.43 -14.45 15.24
CA GLY A 370 -24.43 -13.20 16.00
C GLY A 370 -23.05 -12.80 16.56
N ARG A 371 -21.96 -13.40 16.06
CA ARG A 371 -20.60 -13.06 16.50
C ARG A 371 -20.21 -11.66 16.05
N THR A 372 -19.47 -10.96 16.91
CA THR A 372 -19.00 -9.59 16.64
C THR A 372 -17.86 -9.59 15.62
N LEU A 373 -17.66 -8.46 14.95
CA LEU A 373 -16.54 -8.27 14.03
C LEU A 373 -15.18 -8.52 14.71
N VAL A 374 -15.04 -8.08 15.97
CA VAL A 374 -13.80 -8.22 16.73
C VAL A 374 -13.49 -9.69 17.01
N GLU A 375 -14.48 -10.48 17.39
CA GLU A 375 -14.32 -11.93 17.61
C GLU A 375 -13.84 -12.62 16.32
N ILE A 376 -14.48 -12.34 15.19
CA ILE A 376 -14.14 -12.96 13.89
C ILE A 376 -12.73 -12.55 13.44
N LEU A 377 -12.33 -11.29 13.65
CA LEU A 377 -10.96 -10.84 13.37
C LEU A 377 -9.94 -11.46 14.32
N HIS A 378 -10.30 -11.81 15.56
CA HIS A 378 -9.40 -12.44 16.51
C HIS A 378 -9.23 -13.95 16.30
N ASP A 379 -10.14 -14.61 15.59
CA ASP A 379 -10.00 -16.02 15.20
C ASP A 379 -8.75 -16.28 14.34
N ASN A 380 -8.17 -15.23 13.72
CA ASN A 380 -6.95 -15.34 12.91
C ASN A 380 -7.00 -16.48 11.89
N ILE A 381 -8.15 -16.60 11.22
CA ILE A 381 -8.47 -17.70 10.29
C ILE A 381 -7.39 -17.80 9.22
N LEU A 382 -6.74 -18.96 9.15
CA LEU A 382 -5.80 -19.36 8.11
C LEU A 382 -6.32 -20.64 7.42
N PRO A 383 -6.90 -20.53 6.22
CA PRO A 383 -7.39 -21.65 5.43
C PRO A 383 -6.31 -22.72 5.22
N THR A 384 -6.69 -23.99 5.31
CA THR A 384 -5.75 -25.10 5.11
C THR A 384 -5.22 -25.15 3.67
N SER A 385 -6.00 -24.63 2.71
CA SER A 385 -5.60 -24.49 1.31
C SER A 385 -4.29 -23.70 1.14
N LEU A 386 -3.95 -22.79 2.05
CA LEU A 386 -2.72 -22.00 1.96
C LEU A 386 -1.44 -22.82 2.20
N ARG A 387 -1.52 -23.97 2.88
CA ARG A 387 -0.33 -24.75 3.28
C ARG A 387 0.49 -25.23 2.09
N GLU A 388 -0.18 -25.59 1.01
CA GLU A 388 0.45 -26.11 -0.21
C GLU A 388 0.69 -25.02 -1.27
N HIS A 389 0.32 -23.76 -0.96
CA HIS A 389 0.33 -22.65 -1.90
C HIS A 389 1.05 -21.42 -1.31
N PRO A 390 2.39 -21.46 -1.20
CA PRO A 390 3.16 -20.39 -0.58
C PRO A 390 2.98 -19.03 -1.28
N THR A 391 2.73 -19.02 -2.59
CA THR A 391 2.47 -17.81 -3.38
C THR A 391 1.15 -17.12 -3.02
N ALA A 392 0.19 -17.83 -2.41
CA ALA A 392 -1.10 -17.28 -2.00
C ALA A 392 -1.09 -16.73 -0.56
N ILE A 393 -0.05 -17.02 0.23
CA ILE A 393 0.01 -16.63 1.65
C ILE A 393 0.01 -15.10 1.80
N VAL A 394 0.92 -14.39 1.13
CA VAL A 394 1.02 -12.94 1.25
C VAL A 394 -0.25 -12.24 0.74
N PRO A 395 -0.77 -12.55 -0.47
CA PRO A 395 -2.04 -12.00 -0.96
C PRO A 395 -3.21 -12.22 0.01
N TYR A 396 -3.33 -13.44 0.57
CA TYR A 396 -4.37 -13.73 1.54
C TYR A 396 -4.21 -12.87 2.80
N LEU A 397 -3.01 -12.79 3.36
CA LEU A 397 -2.76 -12.05 4.59
C LEU A 397 -3.02 -10.54 4.44
N VAL A 398 -2.70 -9.94 3.29
CA VAL A 398 -2.97 -8.52 3.06
C VAL A 398 -4.46 -8.21 2.89
N MET A 399 -5.24 -9.17 2.37
CA MET A 399 -6.68 -9.02 2.17
C MET A 399 -7.53 -9.38 3.39
N ARG A 400 -7.13 -10.42 4.13
CA ARG A 400 -7.95 -11.13 5.11
C ARG A 400 -8.79 -10.19 5.98
N ASP A 401 -8.15 -9.25 6.67
CA ASP A 401 -8.84 -8.43 7.67
C ASP A 401 -9.90 -7.52 7.03
N ASN A 402 -9.62 -6.92 5.87
CA ASN A 402 -10.59 -6.05 5.21
C ASN A 402 -11.67 -6.86 4.49
N PHE A 403 -11.31 -8.04 3.98
CA PHE A 403 -12.28 -9.00 3.47
C PHE A 403 -13.29 -9.39 4.55
N VAL A 404 -12.82 -9.77 5.75
CA VAL A 404 -13.69 -10.04 6.91
C VAL A 404 -14.58 -8.85 7.23
N LYS A 405 -14.02 -7.64 7.28
CA LYS A 405 -14.79 -6.41 7.54
C LYS A 405 -15.86 -6.16 6.50
N ARG A 406 -15.54 -6.32 5.22
CA ARG A 406 -16.48 -6.09 4.12
C ARG A 406 -17.62 -7.10 4.18
N VAL A 407 -17.32 -8.39 4.29
CA VAL A 407 -18.34 -9.45 4.38
C VAL A 407 -19.22 -9.26 5.61
N HIS A 408 -18.63 -8.94 6.76
CA HIS A 408 -19.39 -8.63 7.97
C HIS A 408 -20.28 -7.40 7.78
N HIS A 409 -19.77 -6.34 7.15
CA HIS A 409 -20.55 -5.13 6.86
C HIS A 409 -21.71 -5.41 5.90
N GLN A 410 -21.51 -6.25 4.86
CA GLN A 410 -22.58 -6.68 3.95
C GLN A 410 -23.68 -7.49 4.67
N GLY A 411 -23.31 -8.25 5.71
CA GLY A 411 -24.21 -9.15 6.43
C GLY A 411 -24.86 -8.58 7.69
N THR A 412 -24.53 -7.34 8.10
CA THR A 412 -24.99 -6.80 9.40
C THR A 412 -25.52 -5.38 9.31
N GLY A 413 -26.57 -5.08 10.08
CA GLY A 413 -27.13 -3.73 10.22
C GLY A 413 -26.38 -2.85 11.22
N TYR A 414 -26.92 -1.69 11.57
CA TYR A 414 -26.24 -0.72 12.46
C TYR A 414 -26.14 -1.19 13.93
N TRP A 415 -27.14 -1.93 14.42
CA TRP A 415 -27.17 -2.46 15.78
C TRP A 415 -26.60 -3.88 15.83
N LYS A 416 -25.72 -4.13 16.80
CA LYS A 416 -25.04 -5.42 16.99
C LYS A 416 -25.53 -6.14 18.24
N PRO A 417 -25.41 -7.48 18.31
CA PRO A 417 -25.85 -8.27 19.47
C PRO A 417 -25.14 -7.93 20.80
N ASP A 418 -23.94 -7.36 20.75
CA ASP A 418 -23.17 -6.93 21.91
C ASP A 418 -23.51 -5.50 22.39
N GLY A 419 -24.48 -4.85 21.76
CA GLY A 419 -24.88 -3.48 22.03
C GLY A 419 -24.10 -2.42 21.23
N GLU A 420 -23.11 -2.81 20.41
CA GLU A 420 -22.43 -1.86 19.52
C GLU A 420 -23.45 -1.21 18.56
N GLY A 421 -23.37 0.11 18.43
CA GLY A 421 -24.23 0.93 17.57
C GLY A 421 -25.62 1.25 18.15
N MET A 422 -26.02 0.68 19.31
CA MET A 422 -27.27 1.04 19.99
C MET A 422 -27.23 2.49 20.48
N GLU A 423 -26.15 2.85 21.17
CA GLU A 423 -25.85 4.21 21.61
C GLU A 423 -24.60 4.72 20.88
N VAL A 424 -24.61 6.00 20.50
CA VAL A 424 -23.51 6.62 19.75
C VAL A 424 -22.76 7.57 20.68
N LEU A 425 -21.66 7.10 21.25
CA LEU A 425 -20.76 7.89 22.09
C LEU A 425 -19.59 8.45 21.27
N GLY A 426 -19.38 9.76 21.37
CA GLY A 426 -18.28 10.44 20.71
C GLY A 426 -16.96 10.41 21.50
N PRO A 427 -15.88 10.97 20.92
CA PRO A 427 -14.61 11.12 21.62
C PRO A 427 -14.70 11.96 22.89
N ALA A 428 -15.61 12.95 22.96
CA ALA A 428 -15.74 13.84 24.11
C ALA A 428 -16.29 13.11 25.34
N GLU A 429 -17.31 12.29 25.17
CA GLU A 429 -17.94 11.49 26.22
C GLU A 429 -16.96 10.47 26.79
N TRP A 430 -16.29 9.72 25.90
CA TRP A 430 -15.25 8.77 26.31
C TRP A 430 -14.08 9.45 27.03
N ALA A 431 -13.64 10.61 26.52
CA ALA A 431 -12.55 11.33 27.13
C ALA A 431 -12.93 11.87 28.52
N ALA A 432 -14.15 12.35 28.71
CA ALA A 432 -14.65 12.81 30.01
C ALA A 432 -14.75 11.66 31.03
N ALA A 433 -15.24 10.49 30.62
CA ALA A 433 -15.32 9.32 31.48
C ALA A 433 -13.93 8.84 31.94
N LEU A 434 -12.96 8.76 31.00
CA LEU A 434 -11.58 8.38 31.31
C LEU A 434 -10.86 9.42 32.17
N ASP A 435 -11.14 10.70 31.96
CA ASP A 435 -10.63 11.81 32.77
C ASP A 435 -11.09 11.69 34.23
N MET A 436 -12.37 11.39 34.44
CA MET A 436 -12.92 11.12 35.78
C MET A 436 -12.23 9.93 36.45
N LEU A 437 -12.02 8.83 35.74
CA LEU A 437 -11.26 7.67 36.24
C LEU A 437 -9.81 8.02 36.60
N GLY A 438 -9.20 8.94 35.84
CA GLY A 438 -7.85 9.47 36.09
C GLY A 438 -7.77 10.48 37.25
N GLY A 439 -8.90 10.83 37.87
CA GLY A 439 -8.98 11.84 38.93
C GLY A 439 -8.94 13.27 38.41
N HIS A 440 -9.37 13.52 37.16
CA HIS A 440 -9.33 14.81 36.47
C HIS A 440 -7.92 15.39 36.33
N ARG A 441 -6.94 14.54 36.06
CA ARG A 441 -5.53 14.95 35.92
C ARG A 441 -4.93 14.51 34.59
N GLU A 442 -4.29 15.46 33.93
CA GLU A 442 -3.52 15.24 32.69
C GLU A 442 -2.44 14.16 32.87
N ASP A 443 -1.80 14.14 34.03
CA ASP A 443 -0.71 13.21 34.35
C ASP A 443 -1.15 11.74 34.28
N ALA A 444 -2.44 11.44 34.51
CA ALA A 444 -3.00 10.11 34.41
C ALA A 444 -3.04 9.64 32.94
N PHE A 445 -3.44 10.50 32.01
CA PHE A 445 -3.37 10.21 30.58
C PHE A 445 -1.91 10.04 30.14
N VAL A 446 -1.02 10.97 30.51
CA VAL A 446 0.40 10.92 30.11
C VAL A 446 1.06 9.63 30.57
N ARG A 447 0.89 9.23 31.84
CA ARG A 447 1.43 7.96 32.36
C ARG A 447 0.87 6.75 31.63
N SER A 448 -0.45 6.73 31.40
CA SER A 448 -1.13 5.59 30.77
C SER A 448 -0.71 5.42 29.32
N VAL A 449 -0.69 6.51 28.55
CA VAL A 449 -0.23 6.53 27.16
C VAL A 449 1.24 6.11 27.07
N ARG A 450 2.10 6.65 27.95
CA ARG A 450 3.52 6.26 28.00
C ARG A 450 3.66 4.77 28.31
N GLY A 451 2.97 4.26 29.32
CA GLY A 451 3.00 2.85 29.69
C GLY A 451 2.52 1.93 28.56
N LEU A 452 1.50 2.33 27.80
CA LEU A 452 1.02 1.60 26.63
C LEU A 452 2.07 1.56 25.50
N ALA A 453 2.65 2.72 25.15
CA ALA A 453 3.72 2.80 24.15
C ALA A 453 4.97 2.00 24.61
N GLU A 454 5.30 2.07 25.89
CA GLU A 454 6.34 1.27 26.52
C GLU A 454 6.00 -0.21 26.59
N ARG A 455 4.77 -0.64 26.32
CA ARG A 455 4.42 -2.06 26.12
C ARG A 455 4.37 -2.47 24.66
N GLY A 456 4.33 -1.51 23.73
CA GLY A 456 4.16 -1.72 22.30
C GLY A 456 2.69 -1.74 21.87
N ASP A 457 1.79 -1.30 22.75
CA ASP A 457 0.35 -1.19 22.52
C ASP A 457 0.03 0.12 21.79
N ASP A 458 0.76 0.41 20.71
CA ASP A 458 0.81 1.75 20.10
C ASP A 458 -0.54 2.21 19.53
N VAL A 459 -1.40 1.27 19.09
CA VAL A 459 -2.77 1.58 18.63
C VAL A 459 -3.60 2.15 19.79
N LEU A 460 -3.51 1.51 20.96
CA LEU A 460 -4.24 1.94 22.15
C LEU A 460 -3.61 3.21 22.75
N ALA A 461 -2.28 3.32 22.72
CA ALA A 461 -1.57 4.54 23.10
C ALA A 461 -2.02 5.73 22.25
N LEU A 462 -2.13 5.55 20.92
CA LEU A 462 -2.63 6.58 20.01
C LEU A 462 -4.05 7.01 20.35
N LYS A 463 -4.97 6.05 20.52
CA LYS A 463 -6.37 6.35 20.85
C LYS A 463 -6.48 7.09 22.18
N LEU A 464 -5.76 6.63 23.21
CA LEU A 464 -5.79 7.26 24.53
C LEU A 464 -5.15 8.65 24.52
N ALA A 465 -4.07 8.86 23.75
CA ALA A 465 -3.47 10.19 23.58
C ALA A 465 -4.43 11.17 22.89
N GLN A 466 -5.17 10.71 21.87
CA GLN A 466 -6.20 11.52 21.20
C GLN A 466 -7.33 11.90 22.17
N LEU A 467 -7.84 10.96 22.96
CA LEU A 467 -8.86 11.25 23.98
C LEU A 467 -8.33 12.21 25.05
N GLY A 468 -7.08 12.01 25.51
CA GLY A 468 -6.43 12.94 26.43
C GLY A 468 -6.34 14.36 25.88
N LEU A 469 -6.01 14.52 24.60
CA LEU A 469 -5.97 15.84 23.93
C LEU A 469 -7.35 16.47 23.72
N VAL A 470 -8.44 15.70 23.73
CA VAL A 470 -9.80 16.27 23.77
C VAL A 470 -10.06 16.99 25.10
N ARG A 471 -9.50 16.49 26.22
CA ARG A 471 -9.64 17.09 27.56
C ARG A 471 -8.57 18.15 27.84
N TYR A 472 -7.36 17.91 27.37
CA TYR A 472 -6.17 18.73 27.62
C TYR A 472 -5.53 19.15 26.28
N PRO A 473 -6.18 20.02 25.49
CA PRO A 473 -5.75 20.35 24.13
C PRO A 473 -4.38 21.03 24.05
N GLY A 474 -3.93 21.69 25.12
CA GLY A 474 -2.61 22.31 25.23
C GLY A 474 -1.50 21.40 25.76
N SER A 475 -1.77 20.12 26.02
CA SER A 475 -0.78 19.20 26.60
C SER A 475 0.32 18.84 25.59
N GLU A 476 1.49 19.46 25.75
CA GLU A 476 2.69 19.10 24.98
C GLU A 476 3.12 17.64 25.18
N PRO A 477 3.11 17.07 26.42
CA PRO A 477 3.47 15.67 26.61
C PRO A 477 2.54 14.69 25.87
N LEU A 478 1.23 14.95 25.85
CA LEU A 478 0.28 14.11 25.11
C LEU A 478 0.43 14.29 23.60
N ALA A 479 0.69 15.50 23.12
CA ALA A 479 0.97 15.75 21.70
C ALA A 479 2.24 14.99 21.23
N ALA A 480 3.30 15.01 22.03
CA ALA A 480 4.53 14.26 21.74
C ALA A 480 4.30 12.74 21.75
N LEU A 481 3.55 12.22 22.71
CA LEU A 481 3.21 10.80 22.76
C LEU A 481 2.29 10.37 21.60
N ARG A 482 1.31 11.21 21.23
CA ARG A 482 0.49 11.01 20.02
C ARG A 482 1.37 10.93 18.78
N ARG A 483 2.34 11.84 18.64
CA ARG A 483 3.28 11.84 17.51
C ARG A 483 4.10 10.55 17.45
N ARG A 484 4.67 10.12 18.58
CA ARG A 484 5.41 8.85 18.67
C ARG A 484 4.55 7.64 18.28
N ALA A 485 3.30 7.59 18.76
CA ALA A 485 2.39 6.50 18.44
C ALA A 485 2.02 6.48 16.94
N LEU A 486 1.80 7.65 16.33
CA LEU A 486 1.59 7.77 14.88
C LEU A 486 2.81 7.30 14.08
N ASP A 487 4.02 7.66 14.50
CA ASP A 487 5.25 7.21 13.86
C ASP A 487 5.42 5.69 13.96
N SER A 488 5.04 5.07 15.08
CA SER A 488 4.96 3.60 15.18
C SER A 488 3.92 2.99 14.23
N MET A 489 2.75 3.62 14.08
CA MET A 489 1.73 3.17 13.12
C MET A 489 2.22 3.25 11.67
N ARG A 490 2.92 4.33 11.31
CA ARG A 490 3.56 4.47 9.99
C ARG A 490 4.58 3.36 9.77
N LEU A 491 5.47 3.09 10.73
CA LEU A 491 6.43 1.99 10.64
C LEU A 491 5.77 0.62 10.48
N ARG A 492 4.69 0.37 11.23
CA ARG A 492 3.94 -0.88 11.18
C ARG A 492 3.28 -1.13 9.84
N HIS A 493 2.80 -0.08 9.18
CA HIS A 493 1.98 -0.20 7.97
C HIS A 493 2.72 0.09 6.67
N GLN A 494 3.98 0.51 6.73
CA GLN A 494 4.76 0.93 5.55
C GLN A 494 4.86 -0.09 4.43
N GLN A 495 4.71 -1.40 4.66
CA GLN A 495 4.83 -2.42 3.58
C GLN A 495 3.49 -2.96 3.09
N LEU A 496 2.55 -3.20 4.01
CA LEU A 496 1.36 -4.01 3.72
C LEU A 496 0.05 -3.20 3.72
N SER A 497 0.08 -1.93 4.12
CA SER A 497 -1.12 -1.09 4.09
C SER A 497 -0.76 0.37 3.77
N PRO A 498 -0.52 0.70 2.48
CA PRO A 498 -0.20 2.06 2.04
C PRO A 498 -1.28 3.07 2.42
N PHE A 499 -2.57 2.71 2.39
CA PHE A 499 -3.66 3.60 2.84
C PHE A 499 -3.49 4.02 4.30
N LYS A 500 -3.28 3.06 5.20
CA LYS A 500 -3.02 3.37 6.61
C LYS A 500 -1.76 4.20 6.76
N PHE A 501 -0.70 3.89 6.03
CA PHE A 501 0.53 4.68 6.03
C PHE A 501 0.28 6.14 5.65
N ILE A 502 -0.50 6.40 4.59
CA ILE A 502 -0.86 7.75 4.13
C ILE A 502 -1.68 8.47 5.20
N ILE A 503 -2.72 7.84 5.73
CA ILE A 503 -3.61 8.41 6.76
C ILE A 503 -2.84 8.76 8.04
N TYR A 504 -2.02 7.83 8.54
CA TYR A 504 -1.22 8.07 9.74
C TYR A 504 -0.15 9.15 9.51
N SER A 505 0.35 9.27 8.28
CA SER A 505 1.26 10.37 7.91
C SER A 505 0.53 11.71 7.88
N GLU A 506 -0.69 11.78 7.35
CA GLU A 506 -1.53 13.00 7.37
C GLU A 506 -1.81 13.43 8.82
N TRP A 507 -2.24 12.50 9.67
CA TRP A 507 -2.51 12.78 11.09
C TRP A 507 -1.27 13.21 11.88
N ALA A 508 -0.09 12.77 11.43
CA ALA A 508 1.19 13.18 11.99
C ALA A 508 1.68 14.52 11.44
N GLY A 509 1.17 14.96 10.28
CA GLY A 509 1.75 16.05 9.50
C GLY A 509 3.17 15.73 9.01
N ALA A 510 3.42 14.47 8.66
CA ALA A 510 4.75 13.97 8.35
C ALA A 510 4.90 13.66 6.86
N GLU A 511 5.99 14.15 6.28
CA GLU A 511 6.37 13.86 4.89
C GLU A 511 7.46 12.78 4.85
N LEU A 512 7.68 12.24 3.65
CA LEU A 512 8.73 11.28 3.35
C LEU A 512 9.33 11.60 1.99
N SER A 513 10.56 12.12 1.97
CA SER A 513 11.26 12.51 0.74
C SER A 513 11.50 11.31 -0.18
N PRO A 514 11.51 11.49 -1.52
CA PRO A 514 11.73 10.41 -2.46
C PRO A 514 13.11 9.75 -2.32
N VAL A 515 13.19 8.51 -2.79
CA VAL A 515 14.44 7.77 -3.00
C VAL A 515 14.94 8.05 -4.42
N GLU A 516 16.25 8.20 -4.62
CA GLU A 516 16.88 8.46 -5.94
C GLU A 516 17.42 7.21 -6.65
#